data_AF-A0A7S1JC38-F1
#
_entry.id   AF-A0A7S1JC38-F1
#
_cell.length_a   1.000
_cell.length_b   1.000
_cell.length_c   1.000
_cell.angle_alpha   90.00
_cell.angle_beta   90.00
_cell.angle_gamma   90.00
#
_symmetry.space_group_name_H-M   'P 1'
#
loop_
_entity.id
_entity.type
_entity.pdbx_description
1 polymer ?
#
loop_
_entity_poly.entity_id
_entity_poly.type
_entity_poly.pdbx_seq_one_letter_code
_entity_poly.pdbx_strand_id
1 'polypeptide(L)'
;GPQAPKCMGVKGLADLVKDAICNPYPQYTNVYIEINGLLHACLWCLDLRMSIANAPPSAELLAPVLVRILEYILLHFKPIATVFLALDGPSTAKLNAQKQRRVHYQHTDRDIELWKLALTPCTLFMQHMHHAVMLWPKEYVDRDRSIEIIV
;
A
#
# COMPACT_ATOMS: atom_id res chain seq x y z
N GLY A 1 -32.31 -18.58 -1.58
CA GLY A 1 -31.05 -19.34 -1.63
C GLY A 1 -29.94 -18.50 -1.05
N PRO A 2 -28.88 -19.10 -0.47
CA PRO A 2 -27.75 -18.33 0.04
C PRO A 2 -27.06 -17.62 -1.14
N GLN A 3 -26.91 -16.30 -1.03
CA GLN A 3 -26.23 -15.49 -2.05
C GLN A 3 -24.74 -15.83 -2.03
N ALA A 4 -24.17 -16.11 -3.20
CA ALA A 4 -22.73 -16.28 -3.36
C ALA A 4 -21.99 -15.01 -2.87
N PRO A 5 -20.82 -15.15 -2.22
CA PRO A 5 -20.04 -14.00 -1.77
C PRO A 5 -19.67 -13.15 -3.00
N LYS A 6 -20.17 -11.91 -3.03
CA LYS A 6 -19.80 -10.92 -4.03
C LYS A 6 -18.31 -10.61 -3.88
N CYS A 7 -17.51 -11.06 -4.85
CA CYS A 7 -16.16 -10.57 -5.02
C CYS A 7 -16.25 -9.09 -5.38
N MET A 8 -15.90 -8.19 -4.45
CA MET A 8 -15.83 -6.77 -4.75
C MET A 8 -14.55 -6.50 -5.55
N GLY A 9 -14.71 -6.12 -6.81
CA GLY A 9 -13.65 -5.46 -7.56
C GLY A 9 -13.21 -4.17 -6.84
N VAL A 10 -12.00 -3.71 -7.15
CA VAL A 10 -11.32 -2.58 -6.53
C VAL A 10 -12.25 -1.35 -6.50
N LYS A 11 -12.83 -1.05 -5.33
CA LYS A 11 -13.56 0.20 -5.09
C LYS A 11 -12.55 1.34 -5.04
N GLY A 12 -12.88 2.47 -5.67
CA GLY A 12 -12.08 3.68 -5.49
C GLY A 12 -12.10 4.14 -4.04
N LEU A 13 -11.05 4.83 -3.58
CA LEU A 13 -10.95 5.35 -2.21
C LEU A 13 -12.19 6.18 -1.80
N ALA A 14 -12.78 6.92 -2.74
CA ALA A 14 -13.99 7.70 -2.52
C ALA A 14 -15.23 6.85 -2.21
N ASP A 15 -15.37 5.68 -2.84
CA ASP A 15 -16.49 4.76 -2.59
C ASP A 15 -16.33 4.04 -1.26
N LEU A 16 -15.09 3.73 -0.87
CA LEU A 16 -14.77 3.19 0.46
C LEU A 16 -15.12 4.18 1.57
N VAL A 17 -14.77 5.47 1.40
CA VAL A 17 -15.12 6.53 2.35
C VAL A 17 -16.64 6.72 2.43
N LYS A 18 -17.34 6.67 1.30
CA LYS A 18 -18.81 6.81 1.26
C LYS A 18 -19.50 5.64 1.95
N ASP A 19 -19.07 4.41 1.69
CA ASP A 19 -19.63 3.21 2.32
C ASP A 19 -19.38 3.19 3.84
N ALA A 20 -18.22 3.67 4.28
CA ALA A 20 -17.88 3.79 5.69
C ALA A 20 -18.72 4.83 6.44
N ILE A 21 -19.11 5.92 5.78
CA ILE A 21 -19.97 6.96 6.36
C ILE A 21 -21.44 6.48 6.41
N CYS A 22 -21.89 5.74 5.39
CA CYS A 22 -23.30 5.39 5.23
C CYS A 22 -23.72 4.06 5.88
N ASN A 23 -22.78 3.22 6.32
CA ASN A 23 -23.07 1.90 6.87
C ASN A 23 -22.31 1.71 8.19
N PRO A 24 -22.95 1.33 9.31
CA PRO A 24 -22.24 1.01 10.55
C PRO A 24 -21.40 -0.25 10.32
N TYR A 25 -20.16 -0.04 9.86
CA TYR A 25 -19.05 -0.97 9.66
C TYR A 25 -19.47 -2.44 9.48
N PRO A 26 -19.72 -2.91 8.25
CA PRO A 26 -19.81 -4.35 8.02
C PRO A 26 -18.55 -5.01 8.58
N GLN A 27 -18.69 -6.03 9.42
CA GLN A 27 -17.52 -6.77 9.92
C GLN A 27 -16.86 -7.49 8.73
N TYR A 28 -15.58 -7.23 8.51
CA TYR A 28 -14.82 -7.86 7.45
C TYR A 28 -14.09 -9.08 8.03
N THR A 29 -14.32 -10.28 7.49
CA THR A 29 -13.54 -11.45 7.88
C THR A 29 -12.08 -11.28 7.47
N ASN A 30 -11.87 -10.91 6.21
CA ASN A 30 -10.55 -10.79 5.61
C ASN A 30 -10.40 -9.41 4.95
N VAL A 31 -9.23 -8.80 5.09
CA VAL A 31 -8.86 -7.53 4.45
C VAL A 31 -7.64 -7.76 3.56
N TYR A 32 -7.70 -7.30 2.31
CA TYR A 32 -6.62 -7.42 1.34
C TYR A 32 -6.12 -6.02 0.99
N ILE A 33 -4.84 -5.76 1.20
CA ILE A 33 -4.21 -4.46 1.03
C ILE A 33 -3.11 -4.59 -0.02
N GLU A 34 -3.23 -3.80 -1.09
CA GLU A 34 -2.18 -3.66 -2.10
C GLU A 34 -1.26 -2.51 -1.69
N ILE A 35 -0.02 -2.84 -1.31
CA ILE A 35 0.91 -1.92 -0.67
C ILE A 35 1.53 -0.94 -1.67
N ASN A 36 1.76 -1.32 -2.93
CA ASN A 36 2.37 -0.40 -3.91
C ASN A 36 1.46 0.81 -4.17
N GLY A 37 0.14 0.62 -4.24
CA GLY A 37 -0.84 1.68 -4.34
C GLY A 37 -0.79 2.67 -3.18
N LEU A 38 -0.61 2.16 -1.94
CA LEU A 38 -0.40 3.02 -0.77
C LEU A 38 0.93 3.78 -0.85
N LEU A 39 2.01 3.13 -1.26
CA LEU A 39 3.32 3.79 -1.44
C LEU A 39 3.26 4.91 -2.46
N HIS A 40 2.58 4.70 -3.59
CA HIS A 40 2.33 5.76 -4.57
C HIS A 40 1.59 6.95 -3.96
N ALA A 41 0.57 6.70 -3.14
CA ALA A 41 -0.16 7.75 -2.44
C ALA A 41 0.70 8.47 -1.41
N CYS A 42 1.53 7.74 -0.63
CA CYS A 42 2.45 8.35 0.33
C CYS A 42 3.43 9.31 -0.35
N LEU A 43 3.98 8.93 -1.51
CA LEU A 43 4.88 9.80 -2.28
C LEU A 43 4.20 11.09 -2.76
N TRP A 44 2.89 11.05 -3.03
CA TRP A 44 2.10 12.24 -3.38
C TRP A 44 1.74 13.09 -2.16
N CYS A 45 1.32 12.46 -1.06
CA CYS A 45 0.87 13.16 0.15
C CYS A 45 2.01 13.78 0.95
N LEU A 46 3.21 13.20 0.89
CA LEU A 46 4.36 13.76 1.59
C LEU A 46 4.82 15.10 1.03
N ASP A 47 4.26 15.53 -0.10
CA ASP A 47 4.49 16.83 -0.73
C ASP A 47 5.90 17.36 -0.49
N LEU A 48 6.89 16.51 -0.82
CA LEU A 48 8.32 16.75 -0.62
C LEU A 48 8.84 17.83 -1.59
N ARG A 49 8.00 18.81 -1.95
CA ARG A 49 8.39 20.13 -2.43
C ARG A 49 9.34 20.83 -1.44
N MET A 50 9.44 20.35 -0.20
CA MET A 50 10.52 20.70 0.71
C MET A 50 11.82 19.94 0.38
N SER A 51 12.64 20.56 -0.49
CA SER A 51 14.11 20.55 -0.39
C SER A 51 14.87 19.23 -0.63
N ILE A 52 14.33 18.26 -1.37
CA ILE A 52 15.17 17.16 -1.88
C ILE A 52 15.12 17.20 -3.40
N ALA A 53 15.83 18.18 -3.96
CA ALA A 53 16.20 18.12 -5.37
C ALA A 53 16.94 16.79 -5.60
N ASN A 54 16.37 15.93 -6.44
CA ASN A 54 17.02 14.79 -7.10
C ASN A 54 17.07 13.41 -6.42
N ALA A 55 16.47 13.16 -5.24
CA ALA A 55 16.48 11.80 -4.67
C ALA A 55 15.12 11.38 -4.07
N PRO A 56 14.68 10.11 -4.29
CA PRO A 56 13.51 9.61 -3.61
C PRO A 56 13.71 9.67 -2.09
N PRO A 57 12.64 9.89 -1.30
CA PRO A 57 12.73 9.80 0.15
C PRO A 57 13.30 8.44 0.52
N SER A 58 14.10 8.41 1.59
CA SER A 58 14.62 7.15 2.08
C SER A 58 13.48 6.27 2.59
N ALA A 59 13.66 4.94 2.52
CA ALA A 59 12.64 4.01 2.99
C ALA A 59 12.36 4.19 4.50
N GLU A 60 13.36 4.63 5.25
CA GLU A 60 13.26 4.94 6.68
C GLU A 60 12.31 6.12 6.95
N LEU A 61 12.15 7.06 6.00
CA LEU A 61 11.18 8.15 6.10
C LEU A 61 9.77 7.70 5.72
N LEU A 62 9.65 6.85 4.69
CA LEU A 62 8.34 6.43 4.15
C LEU A 62 7.70 5.30 4.97
N ALA A 63 8.50 4.41 5.55
CA ALA A 63 8.02 3.25 6.31
C ALA A 63 7.11 3.64 7.49
N PRO A 64 7.46 4.62 8.36
CA PRO A 64 6.57 5.05 9.44
C PRO A 64 5.22 5.60 8.94
N VAL A 65 5.23 6.30 7.80
CA VAL A 65 4.01 6.85 7.18
C VAL A 65 3.11 5.71 6.69
N LEU A 66 3.68 4.73 6.00
CA LEU A 66 2.96 3.53 5.58
C LEU A 66 2.35 2.79 6.77
N VAL A 67 3.13 2.58 7.85
CA VAL A 67 2.67 1.92 9.07
C VAL A 67 1.46 2.63 9.66
N ARG A 68 1.47 3.96 9.75
CA ARG A 68 0.32 4.75 10.24
C ARG A 68 -0.92 4.58 9.36
N ILE A 69 -0.75 4.51 8.05
CA ILE A 69 -1.85 4.26 7.12
C ILE A 69 -2.42 2.85 7.33
N LEU A 70 -1.56 1.84 7.51
CA LEU A 70 -2.00 0.48 7.80
C LEU A 70 -2.76 0.41 9.13
N GLU A 71 -2.24 1.04 10.20
CA GLU A 71 -2.94 1.15 11.49
C GLU A 71 -4.32 1.81 11.33
N TYR A 72 -4.41 2.88 10.55
CA TYR A 72 -5.67 3.56 10.27
C TYR A 72 -6.66 2.66 9.51
N ILE A 73 -6.19 1.94 8.49
CA ILE A 73 -7.00 0.97 7.74
C ILE A 73 -7.53 -0.11 8.70
N LEU A 74 -6.69 -0.69 9.56
CA LEU A 74 -7.14 -1.72 10.50
C LEU A 74 -8.14 -1.20 11.53
N LEU A 75 -7.93 0.01 12.05
CA LEU A 75 -8.87 0.65 12.98
C LEU A 75 -10.24 0.87 12.33
N HIS A 76 -10.25 1.17 11.04
CA HIS A 76 -11.44 1.51 10.28
C HIS A 76 -12.21 0.28 9.80
N PHE A 77 -11.52 -0.69 9.20
CA PHE A 77 -12.14 -1.90 8.64
C PHE A 77 -12.33 -3.01 9.69
N LYS A 78 -11.56 -3.02 10.79
CA LYS A 78 -11.69 -3.98 11.89
C LYS A 78 -11.82 -5.44 11.40
N PRO A 79 -10.79 -5.98 10.72
CA PRO A 79 -10.80 -7.37 10.31
C PRO A 79 -10.96 -8.29 11.52
N ILE A 80 -11.70 -9.38 11.38
CA ILE A 80 -11.93 -10.35 12.47
C ILE A 80 -11.10 -11.64 12.34
N ALA A 81 -10.45 -11.88 11.20
CA ALA A 81 -9.63 -13.06 10.99
C ALA A 81 -8.26 -12.73 10.39
N THR A 82 -8.21 -12.26 9.13
CA THR A 82 -6.94 -12.18 8.41
C THR A 82 -6.75 -10.86 7.65
N VAL A 83 -5.53 -10.36 7.65
CA VAL A 83 -5.06 -9.24 6.82
C VAL A 83 -3.98 -9.74 5.88
N PHE A 84 -4.17 -9.53 4.58
CA PHE A 84 -3.20 -9.85 3.54
C PHE A 84 -2.57 -8.55 3.02
N LEU A 85 -1.25 -8.41 3.14
CA LEU A 85 -0.48 -7.27 2.63
C LEU A 85 0.30 -7.71 1.39
N ALA A 86 -0.15 -7.31 0.20
CA ALA A 86 0.55 -7.66 -1.03
C ALA A 86 1.50 -6.54 -1.48
N LEU A 87 2.80 -6.84 -1.60
CA LEU A 87 3.75 -6.02 -2.35
C LEU A 87 3.95 -6.62 -3.75
N ASP A 88 4.07 -5.78 -4.77
CA ASP A 88 4.38 -6.26 -6.12
C ASP A 88 5.71 -7.02 -6.13
N GLY A 89 5.66 -8.26 -6.61
CA GLY A 89 6.83 -9.06 -6.96
C GLY A 89 7.24 -8.91 -8.44
N PRO A 90 8.33 -9.56 -8.87
CA PRO A 90 8.68 -9.63 -10.28
C PRO A 90 7.55 -10.31 -11.08
N SER A 91 7.12 -9.68 -12.18
CA SER A 91 6.05 -10.19 -13.05
C SER A 91 6.43 -10.10 -14.52
N THR A 92 6.39 -11.24 -15.22
CA THR A 92 6.65 -11.32 -16.67
C THR A 92 5.44 -10.87 -17.49
N ALA A 93 4.22 -11.17 -17.04
CA ALA A 93 2.98 -10.82 -17.73
C ALA A 93 2.72 -9.30 -17.79
N LYS A 94 3.14 -8.55 -16.77
CA LYS A 94 2.98 -7.08 -16.70
C LYS A 94 4.23 -6.32 -17.14
N LEU A 95 5.29 -7.01 -17.55
CA LEU A 95 6.61 -6.42 -17.80
C LEU A 95 6.55 -5.30 -18.84
N ASN A 96 5.83 -5.48 -19.94
CA ASN A 96 5.73 -4.48 -21.01
C ASN A 96 4.97 -3.23 -20.53
N ALA A 97 3.86 -3.41 -19.79
CA ALA A 97 3.11 -2.31 -19.20
C ALA A 97 3.90 -1.58 -18.10
N GLN A 98 4.74 -2.29 -17.34
CA GLN A 98 5.66 -1.68 -16.38
C GLN A 98 6.79 -0.91 -17.07
N LYS A 99 7.39 -1.46 -18.13
CA LYS A 99 8.40 -0.78 -18.95
C LYS A 99 7.87 0.52 -19.55
N GLN A 100 6.69 0.48 -20.18
CA GLN A 100 6.07 1.68 -20.75
C GLN A 100 5.83 2.77 -19.69
N ARG A 101 5.32 2.41 -18.51
CA ARG A 101 5.14 3.34 -17.40
C ARG A 101 6.47 3.94 -16.92
N ARG A 102 7.51 3.12 -16.78
CA ARG A 102 8.86 3.57 -16.38
C ARG A 102 9.47 4.52 -17.39
N VAL A 103 9.34 4.25 -18.69
CA VAL A 103 9.79 5.16 -19.76
C VAL A 103 9.05 6.49 -19.65
N HIS A 104 7.72 6.47 -19.45
CA HIS A 104 6.96 7.69 -19.24
C HIS A 104 7.49 8.51 -18.06
N TYR A 105 7.74 7.88 -16.91
CA TYR A 105 8.28 8.55 -15.73
C TYR A 105 9.67 9.18 -15.94
N GLN A 106 10.51 8.58 -16.77
CA GLN A 106 11.83 9.13 -17.11
C GLN A 106 11.75 10.39 -17.99
N HIS A 107 10.66 10.54 -18.74
CA HIS A 107 10.45 11.67 -19.66
C HIS A 107 9.55 12.76 -19.08
N THR A 108 9.12 12.63 -17.82
CA THR A 108 8.35 13.67 -17.12
C THR A 108 9.27 14.52 -16.25
N ASP A 109 9.20 15.84 -16.39
CA ASP A 109 9.98 16.83 -15.59
C ASP A 109 9.50 16.93 -14.12
N ARG A 110 8.87 15.89 -13.58
CA ARG A 110 8.33 15.86 -12.22
C ARG A 110 9.14 14.87 -11.39
N ASP A 111 9.89 15.37 -10.42
CA ASP A 111 10.71 14.55 -9.50
C ASP A 111 9.92 13.39 -8.87
N ILE A 112 8.65 13.63 -8.55
CA ILE A 112 7.72 12.64 -8.00
C ILE A 112 7.56 11.42 -8.93
N GLU A 113 7.51 11.64 -10.25
CA GLU A 113 7.40 10.53 -11.21
C GLU A 113 8.70 9.73 -11.28
N LEU A 114 9.86 10.40 -11.20
CA LEU A 114 11.16 9.72 -11.09
C LEU A 114 11.25 8.86 -9.82
N TRP A 115 10.70 9.32 -8.69
CA TRP A 115 10.66 8.54 -7.46
C TRP A 115 9.82 7.27 -7.57
N LYS A 116 8.80 7.25 -8.42
CA LYS A 116 8.01 6.03 -8.67
C LYS A 116 8.83 4.91 -9.31
N LEU A 117 9.97 5.23 -9.95
CA LEU A 117 10.90 4.19 -10.42
C LEU A 117 11.47 3.36 -9.27
N ALA A 118 11.63 3.96 -8.09
CA ALA A 118 12.11 3.28 -6.89
C ALA A 118 11.10 2.23 -6.37
N LEU A 119 9.81 2.36 -6.70
CA LEU A 119 8.73 1.40 -6.37
C LEU A 119 8.71 0.17 -7.29
N THR A 120 9.90 -0.23 -7.76
CA THR A 120 10.11 -1.41 -8.60
C THR A 120 10.68 -2.54 -7.74
N PRO A 121 10.22 -3.79 -7.92
CA PRO A 121 10.82 -4.92 -7.22
C PRO A 121 12.35 -4.98 -7.41
N CYS A 122 13.06 -5.47 -6.40
CA CYS A 122 14.52 -5.60 -6.37
C CYS A 122 15.33 -4.28 -6.32
N THR A 123 14.70 -3.11 -6.13
CA THR A 123 15.43 -1.89 -5.75
C THR A 123 15.80 -1.94 -4.27
N LEU A 124 16.89 -1.27 -3.87
CA LEU A 124 17.26 -1.13 -2.46
C LEU A 124 16.13 -0.50 -1.64
N PHE A 125 15.45 0.48 -2.22
CA PHE A 125 14.27 1.10 -1.63
C PHE A 125 13.17 0.07 -1.33
N MET A 126 12.76 -0.75 -2.31
CA MET A 126 11.72 -1.76 -2.11
C MET A 126 12.16 -2.88 -1.17
N GLN A 127 13.46 -3.20 -1.11
CA GLN A 127 13.99 -4.14 -0.11
C GLN A 127 13.82 -3.61 1.32
N HIS A 128 14.15 -2.34 1.56
CA HIS A 128 13.95 -1.70 2.86
C HIS A 128 12.46 -1.59 3.21
N MET A 129 11.62 -1.20 2.26
CA MET A 129 10.16 -1.15 2.46
C MET A 129 9.58 -2.53 2.77
N HIS A 130 9.98 -3.57 2.04
CA HIS A 130 9.56 -4.94 2.30
C HIS A 130 9.97 -5.38 3.71
N HIS A 131 11.19 -5.08 4.14
CA HIS A 131 11.64 -5.39 5.50
C HIS A 131 10.78 -4.67 6.55
N ALA A 132 10.49 -3.38 6.35
CA ALA A 132 9.62 -2.63 7.26
C ALA A 132 8.21 -3.23 7.35
N VAL A 133 7.61 -3.62 6.22
CA VAL A 133 6.29 -4.26 6.19
C VAL A 133 6.31 -5.65 6.83
N MET A 134 7.41 -6.39 6.75
CA MET A 134 7.56 -7.70 7.41
C MET A 134 7.74 -7.59 8.94
N LEU A 135 8.31 -6.48 9.43
CA LEU A 135 8.53 -6.25 10.85
C LEU A 135 7.27 -5.75 11.56
N TRP A 136 6.51 -4.87 10.91
CA TRP A 136 5.32 -4.25 11.50
C TRP A 136 4.29 -5.25 12.08
N PRO A 137 3.94 -6.37 11.41
CA PRO A 137 3.04 -7.38 11.95
C PRO A 137 3.49 -7.92 13.29
N LYS A 138 4.79 -8.12 13.51
CA LYS A 138 5.32 -8.61 14.79
C LYS A 138 5.03 -7.60 15.90
N GLU A 139 5.26 -6.32 15.63
CA GLU A 139 4.99 -5.23 16.56
C GLU A 139 3.49 -4.96 16.78
N TYR A 140 2.64 -5.28 15.79
CA TYR A 140 1.19 -5.10 15.87
C TYR A 140 0.51 -6.28 16.58
N VAL A 141 0.87 -7.52 16.24
CA VAL A 141 0.30 -8.73 16.84
C VAL A 141 0.64 -8.86 18.33
N ASP A 142 1.77 -8.31 18.77
CA ASP A 142 2.08 -8.20 20.20
C ASP A 142 1.10 -7.29 20.95
N ARG A 143 0.42 -6.37 20.24
CA ARG A 143 -0.62 -5.47 20.77
C ARG A 143 -2.03 -6.06 20.62
N ASP A 144 -2.31 -6.76 19.53
CA ASP A 144 -3.61 -7.39 19.24
C ASP A 144 -3.45 -8.77 18.58
N ARG A 145 -3.71 -9.83 19.35
CA ARG A 145 -3.55 -11.24 18.92
C ARG A 145 -4.77 -11.81 18.20
N SER A 146 -5.81 -11.01 17.96
CA SER A 146 -7.08 -11.51 17.41
C SER A 146 -7.06 -11.68 15.89
N ILE A 147 -6.06 -11.15 15.20
CA ILE A 147 -5.95 -11.19 13.73
C ILE A 147 -4.61 -11.78 13.28
N GLU A 148 -4.67 -12.56 12.21
CA GLU A 148 -3.50 -13.05 11.47
C GLU A 148 -3.12 -12.01 10.40
N ILE A 149 -1.83 -11.67 10.30
CA ILE A 149 -1.32 -10.79 9.26
C ILE A 149 -0.34 -11.57 8.39
N ILE A 150 -0.65 -11.64 7.10
CA ILE A 150 0.14 -12.32 6.06
C ILE A 150 0.70 -11.25 5.13
N VAL A 151 1.98 -11.34 4.81
CA VAL A 151 2.70 -10.46 3.88
C VAL A 151 3.22 -11.27 2.70
#